data_AF-A0AAW9SW35-F1
#
_entry.id   AF-A0AAW9SW35-F1
#
_cell.length_a   1.000
_cell.length_b   1.000
_cell.length_c   1.000
_cell.angle_alpha   90.00
_cell.angle_beta   90.00
_cell.angle_gamma   90.00
#
_symmetry.space_group_name_H-M   'P 1'
#
loop_
_entity.id
_entity.type
_entity.pdbx_description
1 polymer ?
#
loop_
_entity_poly.entity_id
_entity_poly.type
_entity_poly.pdbx_seq_one_letter_code
_entity_poly.pdbx_strand_id
1 'polypeptide(L)'
;MFSTRLECARCGAWYGRKTWASNTKCKDAVWQCNHKYTDEHPCSSATVKDEQIEALIAENQRCALDQDACQSAYAELDTTYRKTLARRTSLEKDIAANTAKHAAITTTLNDLTGEPVSEFHPAQWSALIDHAIVTEDAIRFVFRTGEQVRIALKG
;
A
#
# COMPACT_ATOMS: atom_id res chain seq x y z
N MET A 1 -28.75 -28.18 -10.46
CA MET A 1 -29.23 -27.20 -11.46
C MET A 1 -28.09 -26.41 -12.15
N PHE A 2 -26.81 -26.57 -11.78
CA PHE A 2 -25.68 -25.86 -12.42
C PHE A 2 -24.58 -26.77 -13.00
N SER A 3 -24.82 -28.07 -13.06
CA SER A 3 -23.91 -29.04 -13.66
C SER A 3 -23.74 -28.66 -15.13
N THR A 4 -22.52 -28.24 -15.51
CA THR A 4 -22.09 -27.71 -16.82
C THR A 4 -22.32 -26.21 -17.10
N ARG A 5 -22.53 -25.36 -16.08
CA ARG A 5 -22.70 -23.91 -16.31
C ARG A 5 -21.71 -23.01 -15.56
N LEU A 6 -20.84 -23.60 -14.75
CA LEU A 6 -19.90 -22.87 -13.90
C LEU A 6 -18.46 -23.20 -14.32
N GLU A 7 -17.82 -22.30 -15.06
CA GLU A 7 -16.44 -22.46 -15.51
C GLU A 7 -15.47 -21.77 -14.53
N CYS A 8 -14.33 -22.42 -14.26
CA CYS A 8 -13.30 -21.84 -13.44
C CYS A 8 -12.42 -20.88 -14.26
N ALA A 9 -12.56 -19.57 -14.04
CA ALA A 9 -11.76 -18.55 -14.71
C ALA A 9 -10.23 -18.71 -14.55
N ARG A 10 -9.77 -19.44 -13.53
CA ARG A 10 -8.34 -19.69 -13.30
C ARG A 10 -7.74 -20.79 -14.18
N CYS A 11 -8.50 -21.85 -14.47
CA CYS A 11 -7.96 -23.06 -15.11
C CYS A 11 -8.82 -23.60 -16.27
N GLY A 12 -9.94 -22.96 -16.59
CA GLY A 12 -10.90 -23.39 -17.62
C GLY A 12 -11.71 -24.64 -17.25
N ALA A 13 -11.40 -25.31 -16.15
CA ALA A 13 -12.14 -26.51 -15.74
C ALA A 13 -13.52 -26.17 -15.19
N TRP A 14 -14.51 -27.01 -15.48
CA TRP A 14 -15.85 -26.87 -14.92
C TRP A 14 -15.87 -27.14 -13.40
N TYR A 15 -16.78 -26.46 -12.71
CA TYR A 15 -17.15 -26.78 -11.35
C TYR A 15 -18.07 -28.00 -11.31
N GLY A 16 -17.80 -28.90 -10.37
CA GLY A 16 -18.65 -30.05 -10.07
C GLY A 16 -19.34 -29.89 -8.72
N ARG A 17 -20.60 -30.33 -8.64
CA ARG A 17 -21.34 -30.42 -7.38
C ARG A 17 -20.75 -31.56 -6.55
N LYS A 18 -20.44 -31.28 -5.28
CA LYS A 18 -20.05 -32.23 -4.25
C LYS A 18 -21.09 -32.13 -3.14
N THR A 19 -21.46 -33.27 -2.58
CA THR A 19 -22.33 -33.31 -1.41
C THR A 19 -21.44 -33.48 -0.20
N TRP A 20 -21.44 -32.49 0.70
CA TRP A 20 -20.79 -32.63 1.98
C TRP A 20 -21.85 -33.10 2.97
N ALA A 21 -21.74 -34.34 3.42
CA ALA A 21 -22.57 -34.86 4.49
C ALA A 21 -21.89 -34.52 5.83
N SER A 22 -22.57 -33.78 6.70
CA SER A 22 -22.25 -33.81 8.13
C SER A 22 -23.01 -34.97 8.78
N ASN A 23 -22.62 -35.35 10.00
CA ASN A 23 -23.30 -36.40 10.77
C ASN A 23 -24.70 -35.98 11.26
N THR A 24 -25.24 -34.85 10.79
CA THR A 24 -26.59 -34.35 11.06
C THR A 24 -27.43 -34.23 9.78
N LYS A 25 -28.74 -34.03 9.95
CA LYS A 25 -29.80 -34.10 8.92
C LYS A 25 -29.65 -33.12 7.73
N CYS A 26 -28.66 -32.23 7.73
CA CYS A 26 -28.46 -31.23 6.68
C CYS A 26 -27.38 -31.70 5.69
N LYS A 27 -27.78 -31.88 4.42
CA LYS A 27 -26.86 -32.16 3.32
C LYS A 27 -26.61 -30.85 2.57
N ASP A 28 -25.42 -30.28 2.75
CA ASP A 28 -25.05 -29.08 2.02
C ASP A 28 -24.42 -29.47 0.68
N ALA A 29 -24.96 -28.89 -0.39
CA ALA A 29 -24.40 -29.03 -1.71
C ALA A 29 -23.41 -27.89 -1.97
N VAL A 30 -22.18 -28.28 -2.28
CA VAL A 30 -21.09 -27.34 -2.59
C VAL A 30 -20.61 -27.58 -4.02
N TRP A 31 -20.14 -26.53 -4.67
CA TRP A 31 -19.56 -26.55 -6.01
C TRP A 31 -18.08 -26.28 -5.89
N GLN A 32 -17.29 -27.18 -6.46
CA GLN A 32 -15.85 -27.09 -6.42
C GLN A 32 -15.26 -27.27 -7.81
N CYS A 33 -14.25 -26.49 -8.15
CA CYS A 33 -13.51 -26.66 -9.39
C CYS A 33 -13.01 -28.11 -9.50
N ASN A 34 -13.28 -28.76 -10.62
CA ASN A 34 -12.92 -30.16 -10.79
C ASN A 34 -11.39 -30.38 -10.81
N HIS A 35 -10.58 -29.37 -11.14
CA HIS A 35 -9.11 -29.42 -11.11
C HIS A 35 -8.50 -29.08 -9.74
N LYS A 36 -9.32 -29.03 -8.68
CA LYS A 36 -8.80 -28.70 -7.34
C LYS A 36 -7.83 -29.76 -6.81
N TYR A 37 -7.98 -31.02 -7.20
CA TYR A 37 -7.19 -32.14 -6.66
C TYR A 37 -6.59 -33.06 -7.72
N THR A 38 -6.68 -32.71 -9.01
CA THR A 38 -6.47 -33.67 -10.12
C THR A 38 -5.28 -33.37 -11.04
N ASP A 39 -4.35 -32.49 -10.66
CA ASP A 39 -3.15 -32.20 -11.46
C ASP A 39 -1.91 -32.03 -10.56
N GLU A 40 -0.71 -32.00 -11.15
CA GLU A 40 0.54 -31.56 -10.48
C GLU A 40 0.41 -30.15 -9.86
N HIS A 41 -0.56 -29.35 -10.34
CA HIS A 41 -0.83 -27.99 -9.88
C HIS A 41 -2.31 -27.84 -9.48
N PRO A 42 -2.67 -28.05 -8.20
CA PRO A 42 -4.05 -27.97 -7.73
C PRO A 42 -4.63 -26.56 -7.90
N CYS A 43 -5.81 -26.48 -8.51
CA CYS A 43 -6.52 -25.21 -8.69
C CYS A 43 -6.99 -24.66 -7.34
N SER A 44 -6.50 -23.47 -6.94
CA SER A 44 -6.84 -22.81 -5.67
C SER A 44 -8.10 -21.92 -5.76
N SER A 45 -8.96 -22.17 -6.73
CA SER A 45 -10.24 -21.46 -6.85
C SER A 45 -11.20 -21.82 -5.73
N ALA A 46 -12.01 -20.85 -5.32
CA ALA A 46 -12.91 -20.98 -4.17
C ALA A 46 -13.99 -22.05 -4.39
N THR A 47 -14.42 -22.68 -3.29
CA THR A 47 -15.63 -23.52 -3.25
C THR A 47 -16.85 -22.60 -3.09
N VAL A 48 -17.92 -22.84 -3.84
CA VAL A 48 -19.15 -22.02 -3.83
C VAL A 48 -20.32 -22.87 -3.32
N LYS A 49 -21.22 -22.32 -2.52
CA LYS A 49 -22.41 -23.05 -2.03
C LYS A 49 -23.63 -22.81 -2.95
N ASP A 50 -24.59 -23.75 -2.94
CA ASP A 50 -25.85 -23.60 -3.68
C ASP A 50 -26.55 -22.26 -3.34
N GLU A 51 -26.61 -21.89 -2.05
CA GLU A 51 -27.28 -20.65 -1.60
C GLU A 51 -26.63 -19.38 -2.15
N GLN A 52 -25.31 -19.41 -2.37
CA GLN A 52 -24.57 -18.27 -2.94
C GLN A 52 -24.91 -18.10 -4.43
N ILE A 53 -25.03 -19.21 -5.16
CA ILE A 53 -25.40 -19.18 -6.59
C ILE A 53 -26.85 -18.69 -6.73
N GLU A 54 -27.75 -19.20 -5.89
CA GLU A 54 -29.16 -18.78 -5.88
C GLU A 54 -29.33 -17.29 -5.53
N ALA A 55 -28.59 -16.80 -4.53
CA ALA A 55 -28.59 -15.38 -4.16
C ALA A 55 -28.13 -14.47 -5.31
N LEU A 56 -27.05 -14.85 -6.02
CA LEU A 56 -26.55 -14.11 -7.17
C LEU A 56 -27.55 -14.07 -8.32
N ILE A 57 -28.24 -15.18 -8.59
CA ILE A 57 -29.30 -15.24 -9.62
C ILE A 57 -30.47 -14.35 -9.22
N ALA A 58 -30.93 -14.43 -7.97
CA ALA A 58 -32.03 -13.60 -7.47
C ALA A 58 -31.70 -12.10 -7.53
N GLU A 59 -30.46 -11.72 -7.22
CA GLU A 59 -29.98 -10.35 -7.39
C GLU A 59 -30.01 -9.95 -8.86
N ASN A 60 -29.44 -10.77 -9.75
CA ASN A 60 -29.44 -10.49 -11.19
C ASN A 60 -30.86 -10.33 -11.76
N GLN A 61 -31.78 -11.19 -11.33
CA GLN A 61 -33.19 -11.14 -11.71
C GLN A 61 -33.87 -9.87 -11.21
N ARG A 62 -33.62 -9.45 -9.96
CA ARG A 62 -34.13 -8.16 -9.44
C ARG A 62 -33.61 -6.98 -10.27
N CYS A 63 -32.30 -6.96 -10.55
CA CYS A 63 -31.68 -5.92 -11.36
C CYS A 63 -32.18 -5.86 -12.80
N ALA A 64 -32.48 -7.02 -13.41
CA ALA A 64 -33.00 -7.09 -14.78
C ALA A 64 -34.45 -6.59 -14.90
N LEU A 65 -35.23 -6.63 -13.81
CA LEU A 65 -36.63 -6.18 -13.80
C LEU A 65 -36.75 -4.67 -13.56
N ASP A 66 -35.80 -4.04 -12.88
CA ASP A 66 -35.76 -2.60 -12.61
C ASP A 66 -34.38 -2.02 -12.96
N GLN A 67 -34.21 -1.77 -14.26
CA GLN A 67 -32.95 -1.36 -14.85
C GLN A 67 -32.50 0.03 -14.36
N ASP A 68 -33.44 0.96 -14.13
CA ASP A 68 -33.14 2.33 -13.70
C ASP A 68 -32.70 2.36 -12.23
N ALA A 69 -33.38 1.62 -11.34
CA ALA A 69 -32.98 1.53 -9.93
C ALA A 69 -31.61 0.87 -9.77
N CYS A 70 -31.35 -0.19 -10.55
CA CYS A 70 -30.05 -0.86 -10.55
C CYS A 70 -28.92 0.07 -11.04
N GLN A 71 -29.15 0.79 -12.14
CA GLN A 71 -28.16 1.73 -12.67
C GLN A 71 -27.85 2.86 -11.68
N SER A 72 -28.88 3.41 -11.03
CA SER A 72 -28.68 4.44 -10.01
C SER A 72 -27.87 3.93 -8.82
N ALA A 73 -28.20 2.73 -8.30
CA ALA A 73 -27.46 2.13 -7.19
C ALA A 73 -26.00 1.84 -7.57
N TYR A 74 -25.75 1.35 -8.79
CA TYR A 74 -24.40 1.10 -9.28
C TYR A 74 -23.59 2.40 -9.44
N ALA A 75 -24.21 3.46 -9.95
CA ALA A 75 -23.57 4.78 -10.11
C ALA A 75 -23.20 5.40 -8.75
N GLU A 76 -24.05 5.26 -7.74
CA GLU A 76 -23.76 5.71 -6.38
C GLU A 76 -22.59 4.92 -5.75
N LEU A 77 -22.59 3.60 -5.92
CA LEU A 77 -21.52 2.73 -5.47
C LEU A 77 -20.18 3.08 -6.16
N ASP A 78 -20.18 3.25 -7.49
CA ASP A 78 -19.00 3.65 -8.26
C ASP A 78 -18.49 5.04 -7.82
N THR A 79 -19.38 5.99 -7.57
CA THR A 79 -19.01 7.31 -7.04
C THR A 79 -18.31 7.20 -5.68
N THR A 80 -18.86 6.39 -4.78
CA THR A 80 -18.29 6.15 -3.44
C THR A 80 -16.94 5.43 -3.52
N TYR A 81 -16.84 4.43 -4.40
CA TYR A 81 -15.61 3.70 -4.67
C TYR A 81 -14.52 4.65 -5.18
N ARG A 82 -14.81 5.47 -6.19
CA ARG A 82 -13.86 6.44 -6.76
C ARG A 82 -13.38 7.45 -5.73
N LYS A 83 -14.28 7.99 -4.89
CA LYS A 83 -13.91 8.88 -3.78
C LYS A 83 -12.97 8.20 -2.78
N THR A 84 -13.30 6.97 -2.38
CA THR A 84 -12.51 6.20 -1.43
C THR A 84 -11.14 5.85 -1.99
N LEU A 85 -11.06 5.46 -3.27
CA LEU A 85 -9.83 5.17 -3.97
C LEU A 85 -8.93 6.42 -4.05
N ALA A 86 -9.49 7.58 -4.42
CA ALA A 86 -8.76 8.83 -4.45
C ALA A 86 -8.16 9.16 -3.07
N ARG A 87 -8.95 9.04 -1.99
CA ARG A 87 -8.46 9.24 -0.62
C ARG A 87 -7.33 8.28 -0.25
N ARG A 88 -7.48 6.99 -0.57
CA ARG A 88 -6.42 5.98 -0.34
C ARG A 88 -5.13 6.37 -1.05
N THR A 89 -5.20 6.71 -2.34
CA THR A 89 -4.01 7.10 -3.12
C THR A 89 -3.35 8.36 -2.59
N SER A 90 -4.10 9.32 -2.05
CA SER A 90 -3.54 10.50 -1.40
C SER A 90 -2.79 10.12 -0.13
N LEU A 91 -3.42 9.31 0.74
CA LEU A 91 -2.79 8.85 1.97
C LEU A 91 -1.54 8.01 1.71
N GLU A 92 -1.53 7.17 0.68
CA GLU A 92 -0.35 6.39 0.28
C GLU A 92 0.81 7.32 -0.13
N LYS A 93 0.54 8.41 -0.85
CA LYS A 93 1.56 9.42 -1.18
C LYS A 93 2.08 10.13 0.08
N ASP A 94 1.19 10.51 0.99
CA ASP A 94 1.56 11.18 2.23
C ASP A 94 2.43 10.28 3.12
N ILE A 95 2.06 8.99 3.23
CA ILE A 95 2.86 7.99 3.95
C ILE A 95 4.24 7.87 3.32
N ALA A 96 4.33 7.69 1.99
CA ALA A 96 5.61 7.56 1.30
C ALA A 96 6.51 8.80 1.51
N ALA A 97 5.93 10.00 1.41
CA ALA A 97 6.65 11.25 1.66
C ALA A 97 7.14 11.36 3.11
N ASN A 98 6.30 10.97 4.07
CA ASN A 98 6.65 11.02 5.48
C ASN A 98 7.71 9.97 5.84
N THR A 99 7.64 8.77 5.28
CA THR A 99 8.67 7.73 5.41
C THR A 99 10.01 8.20 4.84
N ALA A 100 10.01 8.87 3.68
CA ALA A 100 11.22 9.44 3.10
C ALA A 100 11.83 10.53 3.99
N LYS A 101 11.01 11.42 4.55
CA LYS A 101 11.44 12.44 5.52
C LYS A 101 12.03 11.80 6.77
N HIS A 102 11.34 10.80 7.34
CA HIS A 102 11.83 10.08 8.51
C HIS A 102 13.18 9.42 8.23
N ALA A 103 13.32 8.72 7.10
CA ALA A 103 14.58 8.11 6.69
C ALA A 103 15.71 9.13 6.59
N ALA A 104 15.49 10.28 5.95
CA ALA A 104 16.48 11.36 5.86
C ALA A 104 16.89 11.88 7.24
N ILE A 105 15.92 12.14 8.13
CA ILE A 105 16.19 12.60 9.51
C ILE A 105 16.99 11.54 10.27
N THR A 106 16.58 10.28 10.21
CA THR A 106 17.29 9.17 10.89
C THR A 106 18.73 9.04 10.38
N THR A 107 18.96 9.16 9.07
CA THR A 107 20.32 9.17 8.51
C THR A 107 21.13 10.34 9.06
N THR A 108 20.59 11.57 9.00
CA THR A 108 21.30 12.74 9.55
C THR A 108 21.58 12.62 11.03
N LEU A 109 20.65 12.05 11.81
CA LEU A 109 20.84 11.82 13.24
C LEU A 109 21.97 10.83 13.46
N ASN A 110 22.01 9.71 12.72
CA ASN A 110 23.07 8.71 12.82
C ASN A 110 24.45 9.30 12.48
N ASP A 111 24.53 10.17 11.48
CA ASP A 111 25.77 10.87 11.10
C ASP A 111 26.25 11.83 12.21
N LEU A 112 25.31 12.42 12.96
CA LEU A 112 25.60 13.31 14.09
C LEU A 112 25.87 12.55 15.40
N THR A 113 25.32 11.35 15.57
CA THR A 113 25.53 10.47 16.73
C THR A 113 26.73 9.55 16.52
N GLY A 114 27.84 10.09 16.02
CA GLY A 114 29.16 9.51 16.27
C GLY A 114 29.53 9.58 17.75
N GLU A 115 30.78 9.25 18.11
CA GLU A 115 31.26 9.46 19.49
C GLU A 115 30.92 10.88 19.95
N PRO A 116 30.46 11.07 21.21
CA PRO A 116 30.23 12.41 21.72
C PRO A 116 31.48 13.23 21.45
N VAL A 117 31.33 14.38 20.80
CA VAL A 117 32.46 15.30 20.54
C VAL A 117 32.95 15.76 21.91
N SER A 118 33.93 15.01 22.46
CA SER A 118 34.49 15.22 23.78
C SER A 118 35.41 16.44 23.79
N GLU A 119 36.01 16.73 22.63
CA GLU A 119 36.73 17.95 22.34
C GLU A 119 36.46 18.40 20.91
N PHE A 120 36.20 19.70 20.75
CA PHE A 120 36.10 20.32 19.44
C PHE A 120 37.49 20.36 18.81
N HIS A 121 37.78 19.52 17.81
CA HIS A 121 39.10 19.50 17.19
C HIS A 121 39.24 20.61 16.11
N PRO A 122 40.38 21.32 16.04
CA PRO A 122 40.61 22.37 15.02
C PRO A 122 40.41 21.91 13.56
N ALA A 123 40.65 20.62 13.29
CA ALA A 123 40.39 20.02 11.98
C ALA A 123 38.89 19.97 11.63
N GLN A 124 38.01 19.76 12.62
CA GLN A 124 36.55 19.80 12.44
C GLN A 124 36.07 21.24 12.20
N TRP A 125 36.70 22.24 12.84
CA TRP A 125 36.42 23.67 12.57
C TRP A 125 36.71 24.01 11.10
N SER A 126 37.87 23.56 10.62
CA SER A 126 38.35 23.82 9.26
C SER A 126 37.48 23.13 8.20
N ALA A 127 36.91 21.95 8.52
CA ALA A 127 36.03 21.22 7.62
C ALA A 127 34.67 21.91 7.41
N LEU A 128 34.19 22.69 8.38
CA LEU A 128 32.92 23.41 8.31
C LEU A 128 33.02 24.75 7.57
N ILE A 129 34.23 25.30 7.48
CA ILE A 129 34.51 26.52 6.73
C ILE A 129 34.55 26.20 5.24
N ASP A 130 33.83 26.98 4.44
CA ASP A 130 33.95 26.99 2.99
C ASP A 130 35.15 27.84 2.57
N HIS A 131 35.18 29.10 3.02
CA HIS A 131 36.29 30.01 2.84
C HIS A 131 36.31 31.11 3.94
N ALA A 132 37.45 31.79 4.08
CA ALA A 132 37.62 32.92 4.99
C ALA A 132 38.02 34.19 4.21
N ILE A 133 37.45 35.33 4.59
CA ILE A 133 37.72 36.64 4.00
C ILE A 133 38.41 37.50 5.05
N VAL A 134 39.62 37.96 4.75
CA VAL A 134 40.42 38.83 5.64
C VAL A 134 40.24 40.29 5.22
N THR A 135 39.92 41.16 6.18
CA THR A 135 39.90 42.62 6.05
C THR A 135 40.98 43.23 6.94
N GLU A 136 41.20 44.54 6.84
CA GLU A 136 42.20 45.25 7.66
C GLU A 136 41.96 45.11 9.17
N ASP A 137 40.70 44.94 9.57
CA ASP A 137 40.26 44.96 10.97
C ASP A 137 39.61 43.64 11.44
N ALA A 138 39.46 42.64 10.57
CA ALA A 138 38.70 41.44 10.91
C ALA A 138 38.94 40.25 9.98
N ILE A 139 38.52 39.07 10.44
CA ILE A 139 38.37 37.85 9.63
C ILE A 139 36.89 37.46 9.63
N ARG A 140 36.34 37.21 8.45
CA ARG A 140 34.98 36.68 8.25
C ARG A 140 35.07 35.25 7.75
N PHE A 141 34.53 34.31 8.53
CA PHE A 141 34.40 32.91 8.14
C PHE A 141 33.03 32.69 7.49
N VAL A 142 33.04 32.06 6.31
CA VAL A 142 31.83 31.62 5.61
C VAL A 142 31.75 30.10 5.76
N PHE A 143 30.67 29.62 6.37
CA PHE A 143 30.45 28.19 6.59
C PHE A 143 29.74 27.56 5.39
N ARG A 144 29.92 26.26 5.19
CA ARG A 144 29.24 25.50 4.11
C ARG A 144 27.72 25.49 4.24
N THR A 145 27.19 25.79 5.42
CA THR A 145 25.75 25.97 5.69
C THR A 145 25.20 27.32 5.22
N GLY A 146 26.07 28.26 4.83
CA GLY A 146 25.72 29.64 4.46
C GLY A 146 25.77 30.64 5.62
N GLU A 147 25.99 30.19 6.85
CA GLU A 147 26.19 31.08 8.00
C GLU A 147 27.54 31.81 7.93
N GLN A 148 27.60 33.01 8.53
CA GLN A 148 28.81 33.84 8.55
C GLN A 148 29.13 34.33 9.96
N VAL A 149 30.40 34.23 10.35
CA VAL A 149 30.91 34.73 11.64
C VAL A 149 32.07 35.69 11.40
N ARG A 150 32.01 36.90 11.99
CA ARG A 150 33.06 37.93 11.91
C ARG A 150 33.79 38.02 13.24
N ILE A 151 35.11 37.94 13.21
CA ILE A 151 36.01 38.12 14.36
C ILE A 151 36.89 39.35 14.10
N ALA A 152 36.86 40.33 14.98
CA ALA A 152 37.73 41.50 14.89
C ALA A 152 39.17 41.12 15.24
N LEU A 153 40.12 41.60 14.43
CA LEU A 153 41.54 41.49 14.73
C LEU A 153 41.86 42.51 15.80
N LYS A 154 42.37 42.06 16.96
CA LYS A 154 42.96 42.97 17.92
C LYS A 154 44.32 43.38 17.35
N GLY A 155 44.39 44.63 16.89
CA GLY A 155 45.66 45.30 16.56
C GLY A 155 46.54 45.46 17.77
#